data_AF-A0A524R1R0-F1
#
_entry.id   AF-A0A524R1R0-F1
#
_cell.length_a   1.000
_cell.length_b   1.000
_cell.length_c   1.000
_cell.angle_alpha   90.00
_cell.angle_beta   90.00
_cell.angle_gamma   90.00
#
_symmetry.space_group_name_H-M   'P 1'
#
loop_
_entity.id
_entity.type
_entity.pdbx_description
1 polymer ?
#
loop_
_entity_poly.entity_id
_entity_poly.type
_entity_poly.pdbx_seq_one_letter_code
_entity_poly.pdbx_strand_id
1 'polypeptide(L)' 'MQKVADPGEEETLREQLTEGGSPECPSCGTPLRLTPVPPRSDVSYVRNRLLLECASCAFRVVLDRK' A
#
# COMPACT_ATOMS: atom_id res chain seq x y z
N MET A 1 15.41 -4.38 9.38
CA MET A 1 15.27 -2.94 9.09
C MET A 1 13.95 -2.76 8.37
N GLN A 2 13.02 -1.98 8.92
CA GLN A 2 11.70 -1.77 8.30
C GLN A 2 11.88 -0.70 7.22
N LYS A 3 11.71 -1.06 5.94
CA LYS A 3 11.79 -0.09 4.84
C LYS A 3 10.43 0.59 4.69
N VAL A 4 10.43 1.92 4.86
CA VAL A 4 9.29 2.80 4.64
C VAL A 4 9.38 3.34 3.22
N ALA A 5 8.25 3.49 2.54
CA ALA A 5 8.18 4.10 1.21
C ALA A 5 8.52 5.60 1.28
N ASP A 6 9.32 6.08 0.32
CA ASP A 6 9.44 7.51 0.02
C ASP A 6 8.13 8.04 -0.60
N PRO A 7 7.79 9.33 -0.43
CA PRO A 7 6.64 9.96 -1.09
C PRO A 7 6.52 9.71 -2.60
N GLY A 8 7.62 9.63 -3.35
CA GLY A 8 7.59 9.30 -4.78
C GLY A 8 7.23 7.84 -5.03
N GLU A 9 7.73 6.92 -4.20
CA GLU A 9 7.36 5.50 -4.26
C GLU A 9 5.87 5.31 -3.91
N GLU A 10 5.34 6.07 -2.94
CA GLU A 10 3.92 6.05 -2.60
C GLU A 10 3.03 6.49 -3.77
N GLU A 11 3.41 7.52 -4.50
CA GLU A 11 2.64 8.04 -5.63
C GLU A 11 2.54 7.00 -6.75
N THR A 12 3.68 6.41 -7.15
CA THR A 12 3.70 5.33 -8.15
C THR A 12 2.82 4.14 -7.75
N LEU A 13 2.88 3.73 -6.47
CA LEU A 13 2.05 2.63 -5.97
C LEU A 13 0.55 2.98 -5.99
N ARG A 14 0.19 4.25 -5.73
CA ARG A 14 -1.21 4.71 -5.82
C ARG A 14 -1.71 4.71 -7.26
N GLU A 15 -0.89 5.12 -8.22
CA GLU A 15 -1.25 5.10 -9.64
C GLU A 15 -1.52 3.65 -10.10
N GLN A 16 -0.60 2.72 -9.80
CA GLN A 16 -0.76 1.30 -10.14
C GLN A 16 -2.03 0.68 -9.52
N LEU A 17 -2.39 1.08 -8.30
CA LEU A 17 -3.65 0.64 -7.66
C LEU A 17 -4.91 1.26 -8.27
N THR A 18 -4.81 2.48 -8.77
CA THR A 18 -5.93 3.20 -9.40
C THR A 18 -6.25 2.60 -10.75
N GLU A 19 -5.24 2.16 -11.50
CA GLU A 19 -5.41 1.44 -12.76
C GLU A 19 -5.95 0.01 -12.59
N GLY A 20 -6.19 -0.43 -11.35
CA GLY A 20 -6.66 -1.79 -11.05
C GLY A 20 -5.56 -2.85 -11.13
N GLY A 21 -4.29 -2.41 -11.20
CA GLY A 21 -3.12 -3.28 -11.26
C GLY A 21 -2.75 -3.88 -9.91
N SER A 22 -1.82 -4.85 -9.97
CA SER A 22 -1.14 -5.38 -8.80
C SER A 22 0.21 -4.69 -8.67
N PRO A 23 0.40 -3.80 -7.68
CA PRO A 23 1.63 -3.04 -7.59
C PRO A 23 2.83 -3.91 -7.22
N GLU A 24 3.99 -3.57 -7.77
CA GLU A 24 5.25 -4.27 -7.54
C GLU A 24 6.09 -3.51 -6.52
N CYS A 25 6.91 -4.24 -5.76
CA CYS A 25 7.78 -3.62 -4.78
C CYS A 25 8.89 -2.83 -5.49
N PRO A 26 9.05 -1.52 -5.25
CA PRO A 26 10.07 -0.70 -5.90
C PRO A 26 11.50 -1.12 -5.51
N SER A 27 11.67 -1.89 -4.43
CA SER A 27 12.99 -2.35 -3.97
C SER A 27 13.46 -3.66 -4.59
N CYS A 28 12.54 -4.57 -4.89
CA CYS A 28 12.90 -5.94 -5.26
C CYS A 28 12.05 -6.52 -6.40
N GLY A 29 11.11 -5.75 -6.95
CA GLY A 29 10.23 -6.17 -8.05
C GLY A 29 9.21 -7.25 -7.67
N THR A 30 9.15 -7.69 -6.41
CA THR A 30 8.19 -8.71 -5.99
C THR A 30 6.78 -8.10 -5.92
N PRO A 31 5.72 -8.78 -6.42
CA PRO A 31 4.36 -8.30 -6.31
C PRO A 31 3.95 -8.09 -4.86
N LEU A 32 3.33 -6.96 -4.57
CA LEU A 32 2.89 -6.59 -3.23
C LEU A 32 1.58 -7.27 -2.90
N ARG A 33 1.48 -7.78 -1.67
CA ARG A 33 0.22 -8.30 -1.14
C ARG A 33 -0.68 -7.14 -0.75
N LEU A 34 -1.89 -7.16 -1.28
CA LEU A 34 -2.93 -6.16 -1.05
C LEU A 34 -3.88 -6.63 0.05
N THR A 35 -3.86 -5.95 1.19
CA THR A 35 -4.75 -6.24 2.32
C THR A 35 -5.63 -5.02 2.59
N PRO A 36 -6.96 -5.09 2.33
CA PRO A 36 -7.86 -4.00 2.70
C PRO A 36 -7.89 -3.84 4.21
N VAL A 37 -7.73 -2.61 4.69
CA VAL A 37 -7.79 -2.28 6.11
C VAL A 37 -9.20 -1.77 6.40
N PRO A 38 -10.02 -2.54 7.13
CA PRO A 38 -11.38 -2.13 7.41
C PRO A 38 -11.39 -0.86 8.27
N PRO A 39 -12.34 0.05 8.03
CA PRO A 39 -12.50 1.23 8.85
C PRO A 39 -12.88 0.81 10.27
N ARG A 40 -12.39 1.54 11.28
CA ARG A 40 -12.85 1.37 12.65
C ARG A 40 -14.20 2.07 12.81
N SER A 41 -15.21 1.34 13.28
CA SER A 41 -16.57 1.87 13.48
C SER A 41 -16.68 2.97 14.54
N ASP A 42 -15.61 3.20 15.32
CA ASP A 42 -15.55 4.20 16.40
C ASP A 42 -15.22 5.62 15.91
N VAL A 43 -14.91 5.80 14.61
CA VAL A 43 -14.57 7.10 14.02
C VAL A 43 -15.48 7.42 12.83
N SER A 44 -16.12 8.60 12.84
CA SER A 44 -17.06 9.02 11.79
C SER A 44 -16.39 9.29 10.43
N TYR A 45 -15.06 9.38 10.37
CA TYR A 45 -14.32 9.50 9.11
C TYR A 45 -13.81 8.13 8.66
N VAL A 46 -14.49 7.55 7.69
CA VAL A 46 -14.16 6.27 7.06
C VAL A 46 -13.00 6.49 6.09
N ARG A 47 -11.77 6.09 6.47
CA ARG A 47 -10.65 5.99 5.52
C ARG A 47 -10.61 4.60 4.93
N ASN A 48 -10.72 4.51 3.60
CA ASN A 48 -10.61 3.25 2.89
C ASN A 48 -9.12 2.95 2.67
N ARG A 49 -8.46 2.39 3.68
CA ARG A 49 -7.01 2.16 3.62
C ARG A 49 -6.69 0.81 3.01
N LEU A 50 -5.58 0.75 2.30
CA LEU A 50 -5.04 -0.47 1.75
C LEU A 50 -3.62 -0.65 2.27
N LEU A 51 -3.34 -1.82 2.82
CA LEU A 51 -2.03 -2.20 3.30
C LEU A 51 -1.32 -3.00 2.21
N LEU A 52 -0.14 -2.55 1.81
CA LEU A 52 0.72 -3.20 0.84
C LEU A 52 1.92 -3.79 1.57
N GLU A 53 2.15 -5.09 1.38
CA GLU A 53 3.20 -5.83 2.05
C GLU A 53 4.02 -6.67 1.06
N CYS A 54 5.34 -6.50 1.07
CA CYS A 54 6.26 -7.34 0.31
C CYS A 54 6.78 -8.48 1.18
N ALA A 55 6.61 -9.72 0.71
CA ALA A 55 7.13 -10.91 1.41
C ALA A 55 8.66 -11.07 1.30
N SER A 56 9.30 -10.45 0.30
CA SER A 56 10.75 -10.62 0.04
C SER A 56 11.63 -9.66 0.84
N CYS A 57 11.32 -8.35 0.80
CA CYS A 57 12.15 -7.31 1.42
C CYS A 57 11.54 -6.72 2.70
N ALA A 58 10.42 -7.28 3.17
CA ALA A 58 9.65 -6.77 4.30
C ALA A 58 9.20 -5.30 4.15
N PHE A 59 9.10 -4.81 2.91
CA PHE A 59 8.53 -3.49 2.60
C PHE A 59 7.05 -3.46 3.00
N ARG A 60 6.64 -2.38 3.66
CA ARG A 60 5.27 -2.22 4.14
C ARG A 60 4.85 -0.76 4.03
N VAL A 61 3.72 -0.51 3.38
CA VAL A 61 3.14 0.83 3.25
C VAL A 61 1.62 0.78 3.33
N VAL A 62 1.02 1.81 3.91
CA VAL A 62 -0.44 1.97 3.97
C VAL A 62 -0.82 3.12 3.08
N LEU A 63 -1.65 2.85 2.09
CA LEU A 63 -2.18 3.84 1.15
C LEU A 63 -3.66 4.07 1.43
N ASP A 64 -4.14 5.27 1.14
CA ASP A 64 -5.57 5.61 1.22
C ASP A 64 -6.16 5.48 -0.19
N ARG A 65 -7.22 4.67 -0.34
CA ARG A 65 -8.07 4.68 -1.53
C ARG A 65 -9.04 5.85 -1.40
N LYS A 66 -8.86 6.86 -2.25
CA LYS A 66 -9.85 7.92 -2.47
C LYS A 66 -11.05 7.41 -3.28
#